data_AF-A0A522HI86-F1
#
_entry.id   AF-A0A522HI86-F1
#
_cell.length_a   1.000
_cell.length_b   1.000
_cell.length_c   1.000
_cell.angle_alpha   90.00
_cell.angle_beta   90.00
_cell.angle_gamma   90.00
#
_symmetry.space_group_name_H-M   'P 1'
#
loop_
_entity.id
_entity.type
_entity.pdbx_description
1 polymer ?
#
loop_
_entity_poly.entity_id
_entity_poly.type
_entity_poly.pdbx_seq_one_letter_code
_entity_poly.pdbx_strand_id
1 'polypeptide(L)'
;MNTNCRSSRPQRHRIRQRARAIHSYDFFNVLTDPDLLDVVDEQLPAHRERLFPLTTTLMLFMAQTLNTDASCQATIDRHAVERIANDLSPCSTATGAYCKVRQRLPLNVVRSLLRHTGR
;
A
#
# COMPACT_ATOMS: atom_id res chain seq x y z
N MET A 1 16.99 -12.58 -23.90
CA MET A 1 16.66 -13.45 -22.74
C MET A 1 17.75 -13.23 -21.70
N ASN A 2 17.51 -12.44 -20.65
CA ASN A 2 18.55 -12.07 -19.70
C ASN A 2 18.22 -12.53 -18.27
N THR A 3 19.23 -13.11 -17.64
CA THR A 3 19.24 -13.89 -16.39
C THR A 3 19.01 -13.02 -15.16
N ASN A 4 17.91 -13.25 -14.42
CA ASN A 4 17.77 -12.72 -13.06
C ASN A 4 16.97 -13.64 -12.10
N CYS A 5 17.04 -14.96 -12.30
CA CYS A 5 16.23 -15.92 -11.55
C CYS A 5 16.87 -16.44 -10.24
N ARG A 6 18.19 -16.30 -10.05
CA ARG A 6 18.90 -16.98 -8.95
C ARG A 6 18.85 -16.27 -7.59
N SER A 7 18.68 -14.95 -7.54
CA SER A 7 18.57 -14.15 -6.30
C SER A 7 17.14 -14.07 -5.72
N SER A 8 16.13 -14.45 -6.51
CA SER A 8 14.72 -14.20 -6.19
C SER A 8 14.17 -15.02 -5.01
N ARG A 9 14.62 -16.28 -4.84
CA ARG A 9 14.10 -17.18 -3.79
C ARG A 9 14.45 -16.72 -2.36
N PRO A 10 15.72 -16.44 -2.02
CA PRO A 10 16.07 -15.96 -0.68
C PRO A 10 15.45 -14.58 -0.39
N GLN A 11 15.40 -13.68 -1.37
CA GLN A 11 14.76 -12.37 -1.21
C GLN A 11 13.25 -12.50 -0.94
N ARG A 12 12.53 -13.32 -1.74
CA ARG A 12 11.09 -13.60 -1.51
C ARG A 12 10.84 -14.22 -0.14
N HIS A 13 11.71 -15.12 0.32
CA HIS A 13 11.58 -15.74 1.63
C HIS A 13 11.74 -14.70 2.75
N ARG A 14 12.76 -13.83 2.68
CA ARG A 14 12.97 -12.74 3.65
C ARG A 14 11.82 -11.74 3.66
N ILE A 15 11.30 -11.37 2.49
CA ILE A 15 10.13 -10.48 2.38
C ILE A 15 8.91 -11.14 3.02
N ARG A 16 8.63 -12.42 2.72
CA ARG A 16 7.51 -13.16 3.33
C ARG A 16 7.64 -13.29 4.84
N GLN A 17 8.85 -13.52 5.35
CA GLN A 17 9.08 -13.57 6.80
C GLN A 17 8.83 -12.22 7.46
N ARG A 18 9.36 -11.13 6.89
CA ARG A 18 9.15 -9.77 7.42
C ARG A 18 7.70 -9.29 7.28
N ALA A 19 7.03 -9.61 6.18
CA ALA A 19 5.64 -9.24 5.92
C ALA A 19 4.67 -9.69 7.01
N ARG A 20 5.00 -10.76 7.77
CA ARG A 20 4.19 -11.23 8.91
C ARG A 20 4.17 -10.25 10.09
N ALA A 21 5.18 -9.38 10.20
CA ALA A 21 5.34 -8.43 11.28
C ALA A 21 5.03 -6.98 10.87
N ILE A 22 4.74 -6.73 9.59
CA ILE A 22 4.46 -5.39 9.07
C ILE A 22 2.95 -5.14 9.10
N HIS A 23 2.53 -4.04 9.72
CA HIS A 23 1.14 -3.58 9.76
C HIS A 23 0.86 -2.60 8.62
N SER A 24 -0.42 -2.35 8.33
CA SER A 24 -0.77 -1.46 7.20
C SER A 24 -0.24 -0.04 7.41
N TYR A 25 -0.30 0.45 8.65
CA TYR A 25 0.21 1.77 9.05
C TYR A 25 1.73 1.94 8.89
N ASP A 26 2.53 0.87 8.94
CA ASP A 26 3.96 0.98 8.68
C ASP A 26 4.22 1.43 7.24
N PHE A 27 3.40 0.96 6.29
CA PHE A 27 3.46 1.45 4.90
C PHE A 27 2.97 2.89 4.78
N PHE A 28 1.98 3.29 5.58
CA PHE A 28 1.51 4.67 5.59
C PHE A 28 2.66 5.60 5.96
N ASN A 29 3.31 5.33 7.10
CA ASN A 29 4.41 6.13 7.61
C ASN A 29 5.55 6.27 6.61
N VAL A 30 5.91 5.17 5.92
CA VAL A 30 6.92 5.20 4.85
C VAL A 30 6.46 6.03 3.66
N LEU A 31 5.21 5.87 3.21
CA LEU A 31 4.68 6.63 2.07
C LEU A 31 4.45 8.11 2.36
N THR A 32 4.35 8.49 3.63
CA THR A 32 4.25 9.88 4.09
C THR A 32 5.56 10.46 4.60
N ASP A 33 6.65 9.70 4.54
CA ASP A 33 7.98 10.23 4.79
C ASP A 33 8.32 11.29 3.73
N PRO A 34 8.96 12.43 4.09
CA PRO A 34 9.20 13.54 3.16
C PRO A 34 9.83 13.11 1.82
N ASP A 35 10.80 12.18 1.86
CA ASP A 35 11.51 11.73 0.67
C ASP A 35 10.59 11.02 -0.35
N LEU A 36 9.56 10.31 0.14
CA LEU A 36 8.61 9.57 -0.69
C LEU A 36 7.33 10.34 -0.96
N LEU A 37 6.91 11.21 -0.03
CA LEU A 37 5.73 12.04 -0.17
C LEU A 37 5.89 13.02 -1.32
N ASP A 38 7.07 13.64 -1.47
CA ASP A 38 7.37 14.54 -2.59
C ASP A 38 7.22 13.83 -3.93
N VAL A 39 7.67 12.58 -4.04
CA VAL A 39 7.53 11.74 -5.25
C VAL A 39 6.05 11.43 -5.56
N VAL A 40 5.23 11.27 -4.53
CA VAL A 40 3.78 11.04 -4.67
C VAL A 40 3.09 12.33 -5.12
N ASP A 41 3.38 13.45 -4.48
CA ASP A 41 2.72 14.74 -4.71
C ASP A 41 3.05 15.34 -6.07
N GLU A 42 4.31 15.25 -6.52
CA GLU A 42 4.72 15.72 -7.85
C GLU A 42 4.00 15.01 -9.02
N GLN A 43 3.52 13.79 -8.79
CA GLN A 43 2.91 12.95 -9.83
C GLN A 43 1.40 12.75 -9.65
N LEU A 44 0.82 13.41 -8.66
CA LEU A 44 -0.60 13.36 -8.39
C LEU A 44 -1.35 14.35 -9.31
N PRO A 45 -2.27 13.87 -10.16
CA PRO A 45 -3.20 14.78 -10.82
C PRO A 45 -4.07 15.47 -9.77
N ALA A 46 -4.61 16.64 -10.10
CA ALA A 46 -5.56 17.34 -9.24
C ALA A 46 -6.67 16.38 -8.80
N HIS A 47 -6.75 16.11 -7.50
CA HIS A 47 -7.66 15.14 -6.93
C HIS A 47 -8.44 15.79 -5.79
N ARG A 48 -9.68 15.33 -5.59
CA ARG A 48 -10.44 15.67 -4.37
C ARG A 48 -10.02 14.71 -3.28
N GLU A 49 -9.82 15.22 -2.07
CA GLU A 49 -9.71 14.36 -0.89
C GLU A 49 -11.00 13.53 -0.74
N ARG A 50 -10.85 12.22 -0.79
CA ARG A 50 -11.91 11.22 -0.63
C ARG A 50 -11.51 10.28 0.50
N LEU A 51 -12.44 9.44 0.97
CA LEU A 51 -12.22 8.40 1.99
C LEU A 51 -10.98 7.51 1.75
N PHE A 52 -10.57 7.35 0.49
CA PHE A 52 -9.34 6.65 0.12
C PHE A 52 -8.48 7.56 -0.77
N PRO A 53 -7.64 8.43 -0.18
CA PRO A 53 -6.58 9.12 -0.90
C PRO A 53 -5.63 8.12 -1.55
N LEU A 54 -4.80 8.59 -2.50
CA LEU A 54 -3.86 7.71 -3.20
C LEU A 54 -2.94 6.98 -2.22
N THR A 55 -2.37 7.69 -1.25
CA THR A 55 -1.46 7.17 -0.22
C THR A 55 -2.12 6.06 0.59
N THR A 56 -3.33 6.30 1.09
CA THR A 56 -4.11 5.27 1.82
C THR A 56 -4.42 4.07 0.93
N THR A 57 -4.80 4.29 -0.34
CA THR A 57 -5.09 3.18 -1.27
C THR A 57 -3.85 2.32 -1.53
N LEU A 58 -2.69 2.96 -1.72
CA LEU A 58 -1.43 2.27 -1.98
C LEU A 58 -0.96 1.49 -0.75
N MET A 59 -1.06 2.09 0.44
CA MET A 59 -0.82 1.45 1.73
C MET A 59 -1.68 0.18 1.89
N LEU A 60 -3.00 0.29 1.70
CA LEU A 60 -3.92 -0.86 1.81
C LEU A 60 -3.59 -1.94 0.78
N PHE A 61 -3.20 -1.56 -0.43
CA PHE A 61 -2.83 -2.52 -1.47
C PHE A 61 -1.54 -3.28 -1.13
N MET A 62 -0.53 -2.60 -0.60
CA MET A 62 0.68 -3.24 -0.10
C MET A 62 0.37 -4.21 1.05
N ALA A 63 -0.42 -3.77 2.03
CA ALA A 63 -0.86 -4.61 3.14
C ALA A 63 -1.63 -5.84 2.65
N GLN A 64 -2.56 -5.67 1.70
CA GLN A 64 -3.33 -6.76 1.11
C GLN A 64 -2.45 -7.80 0.43
N THR A 65 -1.51 -7.37 -0.42
CA THR A 65 -0.70 -8.28 -1.24
C THR A 65 0.35 -9.05 -0.44
N LEU A 66 0.73 -8.54 0.73
CA LEU A 66 1.72 -9.12 1.62
C LEU A 66 1.11 -9.97 2.75
N ASN A 67 -0.22 -9.90 2.93
CA ASN A 67 -0.94 -10.72 3.91
C ASN A 67 -1.16 -12.15 3.39
N THR A 68 -1.29 -13.11 4.31
CA THR A 68 -1.71 -14.49 4.00
C THR A 68 -3.15 -14.56 3.51
N ASP A 69 -4.04 -13.73 4.05
CA ASP A 69 -5.38 -13.50 3.51
C ASP A 69 -5.38 -12.20 2.70
N ALA A 70 -5.21 -12.34 1.39
CA ALA A 70 -5.16 -11.22 0.45
C ALA A 70 -6.56 -10.80 -0.05
N SER A 71 -7.65 -11.16 0.64
CA SER A 71 -8.99 -10.71 0.28
C SER A 71 -9.17 -9.21 0.55
N CYS A 72 -9.97 -8.54 -0.28
CA CYS A 72 -10.29 -7.13 -0.06
C CYS A 72 -11.06 -6.93 1.26
N GLN A 73 -11.88 -7.92 1.65
CA GLN A 73 -12.67 -7.87 2.87
C GLN A 73 -11.75 -7.89 4.10
N ALA A 74 -10.85 -8.86 4.19
CA ALA A 74 -9.88 -8.93 5.30
C ALA A 74 -9.03 -7.66 5.42
N THR A 75 -8.63 -7.07 4.29
CA THR A 75 -7.87 -5.81 4.27
C THR A 75 -8.68 -4.66 4.86
N ILE A 76 -9.94 -4.50 4.48
CA ILE A 76 -10.80 -3.39 4.92
C ILE A 76 -11.29 -3.58 6.35
N ASP A 77 -11.60 -4.81 6.76
CA ASP A 77 -11.96 -5.11 8.15
C ASP A 77 -10.79 -4.80 9.08
N ARG A 78 -9.57 -5.23 8.70
CA ARG A 78 -8.35 -4.90 9.44
C ARG A 78 -8.11 -3.40 9.50
N HIS A 79 -8.29 -2.69 8.38
CA HIS A 79 -8.15 -1.24 8.36
C HIS A 79 -9.16 -0.54 9.28
N ALA A 80 -10.42 -1.00 9.31
CA ALA A 80 -11.44 -0.45 10.20
C ALA A 80 -11.05 -0.65 11.68
N VAL A 81 -10.55 -1.83 12.04
CA VAL A 81 -10.04 -2.12 13.40
C VAL A 81 -8.83 -1.24 13.72
N GLU A 82 -7.85 -1.14 12.81
CA GLU A 82 -6.64 -0.33 13.01
C GLU A 82 -6.99 1.16 13.17
N ARG A 83 -7.98 1.70 12.45
CA ARG A 83 -8.45 3.08 12.65
C ARG A 83 -8.99 3.31 14.05
N ILE A 84 -9.84 2.40 14.54
CA ILE A 84 -10.39 2.47 15.90
C ILE A 84 -9.27 2.37 16.94
N ALA A 85 -8.31 1.46 16.73
CA ALA A 85 -7.17 1.30 17.63
C ALA A 85 -6.23 2.51 17.67
N ASN A 86 -6.28 3.39 16.65
CA ASN A 86 -5.51 4.63 16.57
C ASN A 86 -6.38 5.88 16.83
N ASP A 87 -7.52 5.74 17.52
CA ASP A 87 -8.44 6.84 17.87
C ASP A 87 -8.97 7.65 16.67
N LEU A 88 -9.03 7.03 15.49
CA LEU A 88 -9.61 7.63 14.29
C LEU A 88 -11.08 7.23 14.12
N SER A 89 -11.86 8.10 13.47
CA SER A 89 -13.26 7.80 13.15
C SER A 89 -13.38 6.46 12.40
N PRO A 90 -14.35 5.60 12.79
CA PRO A 90 -14.65 4.36 12.07
C PRO A 90 -14.90 4.62 10.58
N CYS A 91 -14.56 3.64 9.75
CA CYS A 91 -14.88 3.66 8.32
C CYS A 91 -15.83 2.52 7.96
N SER A 92 -16.53 2.65 6.82
CA SER A 92 -17.34 1.56 6.28
C SER A 92 -16.48 0.33 5.95
N THR A 93 -16.98 -0.86 6.28
CA THR A 93 -16.35 -2.14 5.91
C THR A 93 -16.70 -2.61 4.49
N ALA A 94 -17.45 -1.80 3.73
CA ALA A 94 -17.79 -2.09 2.34
C ALA A 94 -16.55 -1.96 1.43
N THR A 95 -16.18 -3.04 0.75
CA THR A 95 -14.97 -3.10 -0.09
C THR A 95 -15.10 -2.37 -1.42
N GLY A 96 -16.32 -2.05 -1.86
CA GLY A 96 -16.58 -1.53 -3.22
C GLY A 96 -15.83 -0.24 -3.55
N ALA A 97 -15.73 0.69 -2.59
CA ALA A 97 -14.99 1.94 -2.78
C ALA A 97 -13.49 1.67 -2.94
N TYR A 98 -12.90 0.89 -2.03
CA TYR A 98 -11.50 0.50 -2.08
C TYR A 98 -11.15 -0.23 -3.38
N CYS A 99 -11.94 -1.24 -3.79
CA CYS A 99 -11.72 -1.98 -5.04
C CYS A 99 -11.70 -1.07 -6.27
N LYS A 100 -12.63 -0.11 -6.36
CA LYS A 100 -12.71 0.83 -7.49
C LYS A 100 -11.51 1.78 -7.56
N VAL A 101 -11.04 2.29 -6.43
CA VAL A 101 -9.87 3.19 -6.38
C VAL A 101 -8.58 2.41 -6.64
N ARG A 102 -8.43 1.22 -6.06
CA ARG A 102 -7.29 0.32 -6.28
C ARG A 102 -7.07 0.01 -7.77
N GLN A 103 -8.15 -0.24 -8.52
CA GLN A 103 -8.09 -0.49 -9.97
C GLN A 103 -7.58 0.71 -10.77
N ARG A 104 -7.67 1.91 -10.21
CA ARG A 104 -7.29 3.18 -10.86
C ARG A 104 -5.97 3.73 -10.32
N LEU A 105 -5.19 2.92 -9.59
CA LEU A 105 -3.89 3.35 -9.09
C LEU A 105 -2.99 3.77 -10.26
N PRO A 106 -2.45 5.01 -10.24
CA PRO A 106 -1.62 5.54 -11.32
C PRO A 106 -0.29 4.79 -11.38
N LEU A 107 -0.12 3.99 -12.43
CA LEU A 107 1.06 3.13 -12.61
C LEU A 107 2.37 3.93 -12.70
N ASN A 108 2.32 5.17 -13.21
CA ASN A 108 3.47 6.07 -13.24
C ASN A 108 3.99 6.36 -11.82
N VAL A 109 3.10 6.68 -10.87
CA VAL A 109 3.49 6.97 -9.48
C VAL A 109 4.15 5.75 -8.84
N VAL A 110 3.53 4.57 -8.99
CA VAL A 110 4.09 3.32 -8.45
C VAL A 110 5.47 3.01 -9.05
N ARG A 111 5.65 3.23 -10.36
CA ARG A 111 6.96 3.05 -11.01
C ARG A 111 8.01 4.04 -10.50
N SER A 112 7.63 5.30 -10.28
CA SER A 112 8.52 6.33 -9.74
C SER A 112 8.97 5.97 -8.32
N LEU A 113 8.05 5.58 -7.44
CA LEU A 113 8.36 5.12 -6.08
C LEU A 113 9.30 3.91 -6.08
N LEU A 114 9.04 2.91 -6.94
CA LEU A 114 9.92 1.73 -7.06
C LEU A 114 11.32 2.09 -7.55
N ARG A 115 11.44 3.06 -8.46
CA ARG A 115 12.75 3.54 -8.93
C ARG A 115 13.49 4.35 -7.89
N HIS A 116 12.77 5.13 -7.09
CA HIS A 116 13.34 5.94 -6.01
C HIS A 116 13.87 5.05 -4.88
N THR A 117 13.05 4.11 -4.39
CA THR A 117 13.40 3.20 -3.29
C THR A 117 14.36 2.07 -3.66
N GLY A 118 14.52 1.79 -4.96
CA GLY A 118 15.41 0.73 -5.47
C GLY A 118 16.82 1.19 -5.84
N ARG A 119 17.16 2.47 -5.62
CA ARG A 119 18.54 2.98 -5.70
C ARG A 119 19.36 2.47 -4.53
#